data_AF-A0A1J5L0Y7-F1
#
_entry.id   AF-A0A1J5L0Y7-F1
#
_cell.length_a   1.000
_cell.length_b   1.000
_cell.length_c   1.000
_cell.angle_alpha   90.00
_cell.angle_beta   90.00
_cell.angle_gamma   90.00
#
_symmetry.space_group_name_H-M   'P 1'
#
loop_
_entity.id
_entity.type
_entity.pdbx_description
1 polymer ?
#
loop_
_entity_poly.entity_id
_entity_poly.type
_entity_poly.pdbx_seq_one_letter_code
_entity_poly.pdbx_strand_id
1 'polypeptide(L)'
;MTLIELRNDIKWWESKRWIFSVAVLCVSILGLHKGISNTDQYSWCFDDVVSLSIWLLGANIFYSVGLLSEIFDWYYFKGKFRLKKFKHLIFVFGLLFSCLYSFFYHFMAIAWNFW
;
A
#
# COMPACT_ATOMS: atom_id res chain seq x y z
N MET A 1 -8.18 -23.22 -11.64
CA MET A 1 -7.56 -23.16 -10.30
C MET A 1 -8.40 -24.00 -9.36
N THR A 2 -7.79 -24.90 -8.60
CA THR A 2 -8.47 -25.73 -7.60
C THR A 2 -8.65 -24.97 -6.28
N LEU A 3 -9.55 -25.42 -5.39
CA LEU A 3 -9.72 -24.82 -4.06
C LEU A 3 -8.42 -24.84 -3.23
N ILE A 4 -7.61 -25.89 -3.39
CA ILE A 4 -6.32 -26.03 -2.71
C ILE A 4 -5.33 -24.96 -3.20
N GLU A 5 -5.29 -24.72 -4.51
CA GLU A 5 -4.46 -23.67 -5.10
C GLU A 5 -4.89 -22.28 -4.62
N LEU A 6 -6.20 -22.00 -4.61
CA LEU A 6 -6.74 -20.73 -4.14
C LEU A 6 -6.33 -20.46 -2.68
N ARG A 7 -6.46 -21.47 -1.80
CA ARG A 7 -6.04 -21.37 -0.40
C ARG A 7 -4.55 -21.06 -0.27
N ASN A 8 -3.71 -21.65 -1.11
CA ASN A 8 -2.27 -21.38 -1.10
C ASN A 8 -1.96 -19.96 -1.59
N ASP A 9 -2.70 -19.45 -2.57
CA ASP A 9 -2.55 -18.08 -3.05
C ASP A 9 -3.01 -17.06 -2.00
N ILE A 10 -4.11 -17.31 -1.29
CA ILE A 10 -4.54 -16.49 -0.14
C ILE A 10 -3.47 -16.44 0.94
N LYS A 11 -2.89 -17.59 1.31
CA LYS A 11 -1.77 -17.66 2.28
C LYS A 11 -0.56 -16.86 1.82
N TRP A 12 -0.27 -16.85 0.52
CA TRP A 12 0.81 -16.06 -0.05
C TRP A 12 0.55 -14.56 0.13
N TRP A 13 -0.65 -14.07 -0.20
CA TRP A 13 -1.02 -12.66 0.02
C TRP A 13 -0.97 -12.29 1.50
N GLU A 14 -1.47 -13.12 2.41
CA GLU A 14 -1.35 -12.82 3.85
C GLU A 14 0.12 -12.79 4.31
N SER A 15 0.95 -13.72 3.82
CA SER A 15 2.39 -13.74 4.13
C SER A 15 3.15 -12.52 3.62
N LYS A 16 2.67 -11.83 2.59
CA LYS A 16 3.29 -10.61 2.04
C LYS A 16 2.74 -9.31 2.62
N ARG A 17 1.65 -9.36 3.40
CA ARG A 17 1.01 -8.16 3.99
C ARG A 17 1.95 -7.37 4.88
N TRP A 18 2.78 -8.03 5.70
CA TRP A 18 3.72 -7.33 6.57
C TRP A 18 4.82 -6.61 5.79
N ILE A 19 5.35 -7.21 4.71
CA ILE A 19 6.36 -6.58 3.85
C ILE A 19 5.78 -5.31 3.23
N PHE A 20 4.56 -5.40 2.73
CA PHE A 20 3.85 -4.25 2.18
C PHE A 20 3.67 -3.15 3.22
N SER A 21 3.13 -3.48 4.39
CA SER A 21 2.90 -2.51 5.47
C SER A 21 4.19 -1.85 5.97
N VAL A 22 5.26 -2.62 6.17
CA VAL A 22 6.56 -2.09 6.63
C VAL A 22 7.17 -1.17 5.57
N ALA A 23 7.16 -1.57 4.30
CA ALA A 23 7.69 -0.73 3.23
C ALA A 23 6.93 0.60 3.11
N VAL A 24 5.60 0.55 3.13
CA VAL A 24 4.75 1.75 3.08
C VAL A 24 5.01 2.64 4.31
N LEU A 25 5.12 2.06 5.50
CA LEU A 25 5.44 2.80 6.74
C LEU A 25 6.81 3.49 6.62
N CYS A 26 7.86 2.77 6.23
CA CYS A 26 9.20 3.34 6.07
C CYS A 26 9.21 4.50 5.08
N VAL A 27 8.55 4.35 3.93
CA VAL A 27 8.49 5.40 2.91
C VAL A 27 7.64 6.61 3.38
N SER A 28 6.58 6.37 4.14
CA SER A 28 5.78 7.44 4.76
C SER A 28 6.61 8.27 5.73
N ILE A 29 7.41 7.61 6.58
CA ILE A 29 8.34 8.28 7.50
C ILE A 29 9.39 9.10 6.74
N LEU A 30 9.93 8.58 5.64
CA LEU A 30 10.88 9.32 4.80
C LEU A 30 10.23 10.56 4.16
N GLY A 31 8.98 10.45 3.70
CA GLY A 31 8.21 11.57 3.16
C GLY A 31 7.98 12.67 4.21
N LEU A 32 7.55 12.29 5.42
CA LEU A 32 7.42 13.20 6.55
C LEU A 32 8.75 13.86 6.90
N HIS A 33 9.81 13.08 7.11
CA HIS A 33 11.13 13.61 7.44
C HIS A 33 11.61 14.61 6.39
N LYS A 34 11.41 14.32 5.10
CA LYS A 34 11.79 15.23 4.02
C LYS A 34 10.97 16.53 4.06
N GLY A 35 9.67 16.44 4.29
CA GLY A 35 8.79 17.60 4.45
C GLY A 35 9.22 18.51 5.62
N ILE A 36 9.48 17.91 6.79
CA ILE A 36 9.96 18.64 7.98
C ILE A 36 11.31 19.29 7.71
N SER A 37 12.27 18.56 7.13
CA SER A 37 13.63 19.06 6.88
C SER A 37 13.69 20.25 5.91
N ASN A 38 12.67 20.41 5.07
CA ASN A 38 12.59 21.50 4.11
C ASN A 38 11.81 22.72 4.66
N THR A 39 11.34 22.64 5.90
CA THR A 39 10.40 23.61 6.46
C THR A 39 10.79 24.01 7.88
N ASP A 40 11.50 25.13 8.01
CA ASP A 40 12.16 25.56 9.26
C ASP A 40 11.21 25.86 10.43
N GLN A 41 9.90 25.92 10.20
CA GLN A 41 8.88 26.29 11.20
C GLN A 41 7.90 25.17 11.54
N TYR A 42 8.04 23.96 10.96
CA TYR A 42 7.11 22.88 11.22
C TYR A 42 7.52 22.03 12.43
N SER A 43 6.65 21.99 13.46
CA SER A 43 6.79 21.08 14.59
C SER A 43 5.90 19.87 14.39
N TRP A 44 6.43 18.68 14.68
CA TRP A 44 5.69 17.43 14.60
C TRP A 44 4.47 17.47 15.53
N CYS A 45 3.28 17.17 14.99
CA CYS A 45 2.02 17.24 15.73
C CYS A 45 1.33 15.87 15.82
N PHE A 46 0.41 15.73 16.77
CA PHE A 46 -0.41 14.52 16.90
C PHE A 46 -1.24 14.23 15.63
N ASP A 47 -1.66 15.28 14.92
CA ASP A 47 -2.43 15.15 13.68
C ASP A 47 -1.63 14.43 12.57
N ASP A 48 -0.30 14.57 12.54
CA ASP A 48 0.57 13.84 11.61
C ASP A 48 0.52 12.33 11.84
N VAL A 49 0.50 11.93 13.12
CA VAL A 49 0.44 10.52 13.54
C VAL A 49 -0.92 9.92 13.19
N VAL A 50 -2.00 10.68 13.38
CA VAL A 50 -3.36 10.27 13.02
C VAL A 50 -3.48 10.13 11.50
N SER A 51 -3.02 11.12 10.72
CA SER A 51 -3.03 11.10 9.25
C SER A 51 -2.26 9.89 8.70
N LEU A 52 -1.05 9.65 9.22
CA LEU A 52 -0.22 8.51 8.85
C LEU A 52 -0.91 7.18 9.18
N SER A 53 -1.55 7.08 10.35
CA SER A 53 -2.26 5.87 10.77
C SER A 53 -3.48 5.57 9.87
N ILE A 54 -4.28 6.59 9.54
CA ILE A 54 -5.41 6.47 8.61
C ILE A 54 -4.91 6.02 7.23
N TRP A 55 -3.80 6.62 6.75
CA TRP A 55 -3.22 6.25 5.46
C TRP A 55 -2.74 4.80 5.43
N LEU A 56 -2.09 4.30 6.49
CA LEU A 56 -1.64 2.90 6.58
C LEU A 56 -2.80 1.90 6.54
N LEU A 57 -3.95 2.25 7.14
CA LEU A 57 -5.17 1.46 7.03
C LEU A 57 -5.68 1.46 5.58
N GLY A 58 -5.75 2.62 4.95
CA GLY A 58 -6.13 2.76 3.53
C GLY A 58 -5.23 1.96 2.59
N ALA A 59 -3.92 2.04 2.77
CA ALA A 59 -2.94 1.29 1.98
C ALA A 59 -3.16 -0.23 2.10
N ASN A 60 -3.54 -0.73 3.28
CA ASN A 60 -3.89 -2.15 3.47
C ASN A 60 -5.20 -2.56 2.78
N ILE A 61 -6.15 -1.64 2.61
CA ILE A 61 -7.35 -1.89 1.80
C ILE A 61 -6.94 -2.04 0.32
N PHE A 62 -6.11 -1.14 -0.20
CA PHE A 62 -5.60 -1.24 -1.58
C PHE A 62 -4.79 -2.52 -1.80
N TYR A 63 -3.98 -2.92 -0.83
CA TYR A 63 -3.30 -4.21 -0.86
C TYR A 63 -4.28 -5.38 -1.06
N SER A 64 -5.39 -5.35 -0.34
CA SER A 64 -6.40 -6.41 -0.37
C SER A 64 -7.12 -6.49 -1.72
N VAL A 65 -7.11 -5.43 -2.54
CA VAL A 65 -7.64 -5.45 -3.91
C VAL A 65 -6.88 -6.41 -4.82
N GLY A 66 -5.57 -6.59 -4.60
CA GLY A 66 -4.77 -7.57 -5.36
C GLY A 66 -5.29 -9.00 -5.17
N LEU A 67 -5.49 -9.42 -3.92
CA LEU A 67 -6.10 -10.71 -3.59
C LEU A 67 -7.55 -10.79 -4.10
N LEU A 68 -8.33 -9.72 -3.93
CA LEU A 68 -9.71 -9.66 -4.39
C LEU A 68 -9.79 -9.91 -5.91
N SER A 69 -8.86 -9.33 -6.69
CA SER A 69 -8.81 -9.50 -8.14
C SER A 69 -8.63 -10.96 -8.55
N GLU A 70 -7.79 -11.73 -7.83
CA GLU A 70 -7.60 -13.16 -8.08
C GLU A 70 -8.86 -13.96 -7.76
N ILE A 71 -9.53 -13.65 -6.65
CA ILE A 71 -10.79 -14.29 -6.27
C ILE A 71 -11.88 -13.98 -7.30
N PHE A 72 -11.94 -12.74 -7.80
CA PHE A 72 -12.87 -12.34 -8.85
C PHE A 72 -12.63 -13.07 -10.18
N ASP A 73 -11.37 -13.19 -10.63
CA ASP A 73 -11.04 -13.96 -11.84
C ASP A 73 -11.43 -15.44 -11.68
N TRP A 74 -11.19 -16.01 -10.50
CA TRP A 74 -11.58 -17.39 -10.22
C TRP A 74 -13.10 -17.60 -10.20
N TYR A 75 -13.84 -16.79 -9.44
CA TYR A 75 -15.27 -16.98 -9.19
C TYR A 75 -16.14 -16.54 -10.38
N TYR A 76 -15.92 -15.34 -10.92
CA TYR A 76 -16.78 -14.77 -11.96
C TYR A 76 -16.30 -15.11 -13.36
N PHE A 77 -14.99 -15.04 -13.60
CA PHE A 77 -14.43 -15.21 -14.95
C PHE A 77 -13.93 -16.63 -15.22
N LYS A 78 -14.10 -17.56 -14.27
CA LYS A 78 -13.68 -18.97 -14.36
C LYS A 78 -12.20 -19.11 -14.77
N GLY A 79 -11.36 -18.14 -14.39
CA GLY A 79 -9.93 -18.10 -14.68
C GLY A 79 -9.57 -17.72 -16.12
N LYS A 80 -10.44 -17.01 -16.86
CA LYS A 80 -10.17 -16.58 -18.24
C LYS A 80 -9.00 -15.59 -18.33
N PHE A 81 -8.84 -14.70 -17.36
CA PHE A 81 -7.76 -13.69 -17.37
C PHE A 81 -6.43 -14.24 -16.81
N ARG A 82 -6.48 -15.35 -16.06
CA ARG A 82 -5.30 -16.01 -15.49
C ARG A 82 -4.48 -15.04 -14.62
N LEU A 83 -5.16 -14.19 -13.84
CA LEU A 83 -4.53 -13.13 -13.03
C LEU A 83 -3.50 -13.66 -12.03
N LYS A 84 -3.63 -14.92 -11.60
CA LYS A 84 -2.64 -15.66 -10.81
C LYS A 84 -1.21 -15.53 -11.38
N LYS A 85 -1.05 -15.56 -12.70
CA LYS A 85 0.28 -15.46 -13.34
C LYS A 85 0.93 -14.09 -13.10
N PHE A 86 0.12 -13.06 -12.95
CA PHE A 86 0.54 -11.68 -12.75
C PHE A 86 0.60 -11.28 -11.27
N LYS A 87 0.36 -12.19 -10.32
CA LYS A 87 0.28 -11.86 -8.88
C LYS A 87 1.50 -11.12 -8.35
N HIS A 88 2.70 -11.52 -8.76
CA HIS A 88 3.94 -10.87 -8.35
C HIS A 88 4.05 -9.46 -8.94
N LEU A 89 3.60 -9.28 -10.19
CA LEU A 89 3.58 -7.97 -10.83
C LEU A 89 2.55 -7.05 -10.16
N ILE A 90 1.35 -7.54 -9.89
CA ILE A 90 0.30 -6.79 -9.17
C ILE A 90 0.82 -6.36 -7.79
N PHE A 91 1.48 -7.26 -7.06
CA PHE A 91 2.10 -6.95 -5.78
C PHE A 91 3.19 -5.87 -5.92
N VAL A 92 4.14 -6.03 -6.84
CA VAL A 92 5.26 -5.08 -7.02
C VAL A 92 4.75 -3.71 -7.46
N PHE A 93 3.84 -3.65 -8.44
CA PHE A 93 3.25 -2.39 -8.89
C PHE A 93 2.42 -1.74 -7.78
N GLY A 94 1.60 -2.51 -7.07
CA GLY A 94 0.82 -2.01 -5.93
C GLY A 94 1.72 -1.47 -4.81
N LEU A 95 2.83 -2.15 -4.52
CA LEU A 95 3.83 -1.72 -3.55
C LEU A 95 4.49 -0.41 -3.98
N LEU A 96 5.03 -0.36 -5.20
CA LEU A 96 5.69 0.83 -5.75
C LEU A 96 4.75 2.03 -5.79
N PHE A 97 3.53 1.82 -6.29
CA PHE A 97 2.49 2.85 -6.34
C PHE A 97 2.16 3.36 -4.93
N SER A 98 1.93 2.46 -3.98
CA SER A 98 1.61 2.83 -2.60
C SER A 98 2.77 3.57 -1.95
N CYS A 99 4.01 3.13 -2.14
CA CYS A 99 5.20 3.82 -1.65
C CYS A 99 5.33 5.22 -2.24
N LEU A 100 5.25 5.37 -3.56
CA LEU A 100 5.33 6.67 -4.23
C LEU A 100 4.24 7.61 -3.74
N TYR A 101 3.00 7.15 -3.71
CA TYR A 101 1.88 7.95 -3.22
C TYR A 101 2.09 8.35 -1.75
N SER A 102 2.53 7.41 -0.91
CA SER A 102 2.80 7.69 0.51
C SER A 102 3.84 8.78 0.69
N PHE A 103 4.92 8.73 -0.09
CA PHE A 103 5.96 9.75 -0.06
C PHE A 103 5.41 11.12 -0.43
N PHE A 104 4.73 11.22 -1.59
CA PHE A 104 4.20 12.48 -2.08
C PHE A 104 3.09 13.04 -1.19
N TYR A 105 2.19 12.19 -0.68
CA TYR A 105 1.11 12.60 0.19
C TYR A 105 1.64 13.27 1.46
N HIS A 106 2.57 12.63 2.17
CA HIS A 106 3.12 13.18 3.41
C HIS A 106 4.06 14.37 3.16
N PHE A 107 4.84 14.34 2.09
CA PHE A 107 5.67 15.48 1.69
C PHE A 107 4.81 16.72 1.37
N MET A 108 3.78 16.56 0.54
CA MET A 108 2.88 17.65 0.14
C MET A 108 2.01 18.11 1.31
N ALA A 109 1.57 17.22 2.19
CA ALA A 109 0.78 17.60 3.36
C ALA A 109 1.54 18.62 4.23
N ILE A 110 2.85 18.45 4.41
CA ILE A 110 3.67 19.43 5.14
C ILE A 110 3.94 20.66 4.27
N ALA A 111 4.33 20.48 3.01
CA ALA A 111 4.66 21.61 2.12
C ALA A 111 3.48 22.56 1.86
N TRP A 112 2.25 22.05 1.83
CA TRP A 112 1.03 22.83 1.61
C TRP A 112 0.65 23.70 2.82
N ASN A 113 1.03 23.31 4.04
CA ASN A 113 0.77 24.13 5.23
C ASN A 113 1.60 25.44 5.28
N PHE A 114 2.43 25.69 4.26
CA PHE A 114 3.36 26.83 4.19
C PHE A 114 3.13 27.78 3.00
N TRP A 115 2.07 27.57 2.22
CA TRP A 115 1.58 28.50 1.20
C TRP A 115 0.21 29.05 1.61
#